data_AF-A0A926NTD0-F1
#
_entry.id   AF-A0A926NTD0-F1
#
_cell.length_a   1.000
_cell.length_b   1.000
_cell.length_c   1.000
_cell.angle_alpha   90.00
_cell.angle_beta   90.00
_cell.angle_gamma   90.00
#
_symmetry.space_group_name_H-M   'P 1'
#
loop_
_entity.id
_entity.type
_entity.pdbx_description
1 polymer ?
#
loop_
_entity_poly.entity_id
_entity_poly.type
_entity_poly.pdbx_seq_one_letter_code
_entity_poly.pdbx_strand_id
1 'polypeptide(L)'
;MTDNEKFLLEKLKNENMESLTKKGRKAELEKYCSWIGVPKSGSAKEKASRLLYWYDSKTYKDRLEKYENLKLKIDVKPGLFHGKTVRKNISQNLWLKKIRLEILSKYDFKCSICGYKPVESERKQLHVHEIESYDIENGICELKGLELICRFCHSFHHIARTYSIATKAQMEELISHFTKINEIGREEYHDYFRLLKHAWRNESDNAIKSNVKYDPHKKVRFKISFDIPYRDQVIEQLKKKDLYENNGGLEQPLEQEEKLSMT
;
A
#
# COMPACT_ATOMS: atom_id res chain seq x y z
N MET A 1 15.58 -2.63 3.58
CA MET A 1 16.59 -3.22 2.69
C MET A 1 17.91 -2.98 3.37
N THR A 2 18.70 -4.02 3.55
CA THR A 2 20.07 -3.90 4.04
C THR A 2 20.92 -3.17 3.00
N ASP A 3 21.99 -2.50 3.41
CA ASP A 3 22.86 -1.79 2.45
C ASP A 3 23.46 -2.73 1.39
N ASN A 4 23.61 -4.00 1.76
CA ASN A 4 24.02 -5.09 0.91
C ASN A 4 23.07 -5.36 -0.28
N GLU A 5 21.77 -5.42 -0.03
CA GLU A 5 20.76 -5.60 -1.07
C GLU A 5 20.72 -4.40 -2.03
N LYS A 6 21.01 -3.17 -1.55
CA LYS A 6 21.11 -1.98 -2.42
C LYS A 6 22.31 -2.07 -3.35
N PHE A 7 23.46 -2.40 -2.79
CA PHE A 7 24.70 -2.57 -3.53
C PHE A 7 24.58 -3.64 -4.62
N LEU A 8 23.91 -4.75 -4.31
CA LEU A 8 23.67 -5.82 -5.28
C LEU A 8 22.80 -5.36 -6.46
N LEU A 9 21.73 -4.62 -6.19
CA LEU A 9 20.83 -4.12 -7.24
C LEU A 9 21.54 -3.20 -8.22
N GLU A 10 22.31 -2.24 -7.71
CA GLU A 10 23.14 -1.35 -8.54
C GLU A 10 24.17 -2.11 -9.36
N LYS A 11 24.71 -3.20 -8.80
CA LYS A 11 25.66 -4.05 -9.49
C LYS A 11 24.99 -4.86 -10.61
N LEU A 12 23.86 -5.50 -10.34
CA LEU A 12 23.15 -6.36 -11.31
C LEU A 12 22.60 -5.58 -12.51
N LYS A 13 22.34 -4.27 -12.38
CA LYS A 13 21.95 -3.38 -13.49
C LYS A 13 22.89 -3.48 -14.71
N ASN A 14 24.18 -3.70 -14.46
CA ASN A 14 25.23 -3.67 -15.49
C ASN A 14 25.92 -5.02 -15.69
N GLU A 15 25.39 -6.09 -15.10
CA GLU A 15 25.99 -7.43 -15.16
C GLU A 15 25.21 -8.33 -16.13
N ASN A 16 25.90 -9.30 -16.72
CA ASN A 16 25.32 -10.32 -17.58
C ASN A 16 25.80 -11.72 -17.17
N MET A 17 25.38 -12.74 -17.90
CA MET A 17 25.71 -14.12 -17.55
C MET A 17 27.20 -14.41 -17.57
N GLU A 18 27.91 -13.85 -18.54
CA GLU A 18 29.34 -14.05 -18.70
C GLU A 18 30.13 -13.37 -17.58
N SER A 19 29.75 -12.14 -17.21
CA SER A 19 30.41 -11.40 -16.14
C SER A 19 30.19 -12.05 -14.78
N LEU A 20 28.96 -12.50 -14.47
CA LEU A 20 28.62 -13.14 -13.19
C LEU A 20 29.25 -14.53 -13.03
N THR A 21 29.47 -15.25 -14.11
CA THR A 21 30.03 -16.62 -14.07
C THR A 21 31.56 -16.66 -14.14
N LYS A 22 32.24 -15.49 -14.16
CA LYS A 22 33.71 -15.41 -14.10
C LYS A 22 34.28 -16.21 -12.93
N LYS A 23 35.42 -16.87 -13.18
CA LYS A 23 36.15 -17.66 -12.19
C LYS A 23 36.43 -16.82 -10.94
N GLY A 24 36.19 -17.40 -9.76
CA GLY A 24 36.38 -16.73 -8.46
C GLY A 24 35.13 -16.05 -7.88
N ARG A 25 34.03 -15.92 -8.64
CA ARG A 25 32.81 -15.24 -8.15
C ARG A 25 31.82 -16.13 -7.41
N LYS A 26 32.10 -17.44 -7.26
CA LYS A 26 31.14 -18.40 -6.67
C LYS A 26 30.66 -18.00 -5.26
N ALA A 27 31.58 -17.59 -4.38
CA ALA A 27 31.25 -17.15 -3.03
C ALA A 27 30.44 -15.85 -3.02
N GLU A 28 30.73 -14.94 -3.96
CA GLU A 28 29.97 -13.71 -4.15
C GLU A 28 28.53 -14.00 -4.61
N LEU A 29 28.34 -14.90 -5.59
CA LEU A 29 27.02 -15.32 -6.04
C LEU A 29 26.21 -15.97 -4.91
N GLU A 30 26.83 -16.81 -4.09
CA GLU A 30 26.17 -17.42 -2.93
C GLU A 30 25.74 -16.36 -1.89
N LYS A 31 26.59 -15.35 -1.67
CA LYS A 31 26.26 -14.19 -0.82
C LYS A 31 25.06 -13.42 -1.38
N TYR A 32 25.03 -13.19 -2.69
CA TYR A 32 23.93 -12.50 -3.36
C TYR A 32 22.63 -13.30 -3.29
N CYS A 33 22.69 -14.60 -3.58
CA CYS A 33 21.55 -15.49 -3.44
C CYS A 33 20.99 -15.48 -2.01
N SER A 34 21.87 -15.50 -1.01
CA SER A 34 21.51 -15.39 0.41
C SER A 34 20.81 -14.06 0.72
N TRP A 35 21.35 -12.94 0.23
CA TRP A 35 20.77 -11.61 0.47
C TRP A 35 19.35 -11.46 -0.06
N ILE A 36 19.08 -11.97 -1.27
CA ILE A 36 17.76 -11.85 -1.90
C ILE A 36 16.83 -13.03 -1.62
N GLY A 37 17.33 -14.06 -0.91
CA GLY A 37 16.57 -15.23 -0.51
C GLY A 37 16.25 -16.22 -1.65
N VAL A 38 17.15 -16.36 -2.64
CA VAL A 38 17.04 -17.42 -3.66
C VAL A 38 18.00 -18.59 -3.36
N PRO A 39 17.75 -19.81 -3.87
CA PRO A 39 18.58 -20.97 -3.59
C PRO A 39 20.07 -20.77 -3.92
N LYS A 40 20.94 -21.07 -2.93
CA LYS A 40 22.41 -21.02 -3.03
C LYS A 40 23.05 -22.30 -3.59
N SER A 41 22.25 -23.33 -3.90
CA SER A 41 22.74 -24.58 -4.49
C SER A 41 23.00 -24.43 -5.99
N GLY A 42 23.77 -25.36 -6.57
CA GLY A 42 24.05 -25.40 -8.00
C GLY A 42 25.32 -24.67 -8.45
N SER A 43 25.54 -24.74 -9.76
CA SER A 43 26.64 -24.13 -10.51
C SER A 43 26.57 -22.60 -10.47
N ALA A 44 27.70 -21.96 -10.81
CA ALA A 44 27.76 -20.50 -10.94
C ALA A 44 26.75 -19.99 -11.99
N LYS A 45 26.56 -20.73 -13.09
CA LYS A 45 25.61 -20.39 -14.15
C LYS A 45 24.17 -20.43 -13.66
N GLU A 46 23.79 -21.45 -12.90
CA GLU A 46 22.44 -21.55 -12.33
C GLU A 46 22.18 -20.43 -11.31
N LYS A 47 23.16 -20.10 -10.46
CA LYS A 47 23.06 -18.99 -9.50
C LYS A 47 22.92 -17.64 -10.22
N ALA A 48 23.79 -17.36 -11.18
CA ALA A 48 23.75 -16.14 -11.97
C ALA A 48 22.41 -16.02 -12.73
N SER A 49 21.90 -17.12 -13.28
CA SER A 49 20.60 -17.14 -13.94
C SER A 49 19.47 -16.77 -12.99
N ARG A 50 19.48 -17.28 -11.75
CA ARG A 50 18.49 -16.89 -10.72
C ARG A 50 18.60 -15.43 -10.32
N LEU A 51 19.82 -14.89 -10.20
CA LEU A 51 20.04 -13.48 -9.86
C LEU A 51 19.54 -12.54 -10.96
N LEU A 52 19.90 -12.80 -12.22
CA LEU A 52 19.44 -12.01 -13.35
C LEU A 52 17.93 -12.17 -13.57
N TYR A 53 17.41 -13.38 -13.44
CA TYR A 53 15.97 -13.63 -13.49
C TYR A 53 15.23 -12.89 -12.39
N TRP A 54 15.76 -12.88 -11.15
CA TRP A 54 15.17 -12.14 -10.04
C TRP A 54 15.18 -10.63 -10.28
N TYR A 55 16.20 -10.12 -10.98
CA TYR A 55 16.32 -8.70 -11.35
C TYR A 55 15.42 -8.30 -12.53
N ASP A 56 15.07 -9.22 -13.43
CA ASP A 56 14.25 -8.91 -14.60
C ASP A 56 12.87 -8.35 -14.22
N SER A 57 12.51 -7.22 -14.83
CA SER A 57 11.27 -6.49 -14.56
C SER A 57 10.01 -7.27 -14.96
N LYS A 58 10.10 -8.21 -15.90
CA LYS A 58 8.94 -9.01 -16.31
C LYS A 58 8.61 -10.07 -15.26
N THR A 59 9.64 -10.69 -14.70
CA THR A 59 9.51 -11.82 -13.79
C THR A 59 9.00 -11.42 -12.40
N TYR A 60 9.21 -10.18 -11.93
CA TYR A 60 8.65 -9.75 -10.64
C TYR A 60 7.14 -9.60 -10.69
N LYS A 61 6.56 -9.14 -11.81
CA LYS A 61 5.10 -9.01 -11.97
C LYS A 61 4.47 -10.39 -11.93
N ASP A 62 4.98 -11.31 -12.75
CA ASP A 62 4.55 -12.71 -12.79
C ASP A 62 4.66 -13.39 -11.40
N ARG A 63 5.69 -13.05 -10.62
CA ARG A 63 5.85 -13.57 -9.24
C ARG A 63 4.93 -12.92 -8.23
N LEU A 64 4.54 -11.65 -8.43
CA LEU A 64 3.54 -10.98 -7.61
C LEU A 64 2.12 -11.52 -7.89
N GLU A 65 1.83 -11.96 -9.13
CA GLU A 65 0.56 -12.59 -9.50
C GLU A 65 0.23 -13.79 -8.61
N LYS A 66 1.25 -14.57 -8.22
CA LYS A 66 1.11 -15.67 -7.23
C LYS A 66 0.41 -15.24 -5.94
N TYR A 67 0.57 -13.98 -5.54
CA TYR A 67 0.08 -13.42 -4.29
C TYR A 67 -1.17 -12.53 -4.46
N GLU A 68 -1.78 -12.51 -5.64
CA GLU A 68 -2.98 -11.70 -5.89
C GLU A 68 -4.18 -12.10 -5.04
N ASN A 69 -4.28 -13.38 -4.69
CA ASN A 69 -5.42 -13.93 -3.94
C ASN A 69 -5.20 -13.96 -2.42
N LEU A 70 -4.14 -13.33 -1.91
CA LEU A 70 -3.95 -13.19 -0.46
C LEU A 70 -5.11 -12.40 0.16
N LYS A 71 -5.67 -12.92 1.26
CA LYS A 71 -6.75 -12.29 2.03
C LYS A 71 -6.27 -10.99 2.70
N LEU A 72 -5.11 -11.03 3.35
CA LEU A 72 -4.44 -9.86 3.92
C LEU A 72 -3.27 -9.46 3.02
N LYS A 73 -3.37 -8.30 2.39
CA LYS A 73 -2.29 -7.75 1.55
C LYS A 73 -1.47 -6.73 2.33
N ILE A 74 -0.25 -6.51 1.87
CA ILE A 74 0.62 -5.47 2.39
C ILE A 74 0.48 -4.25 1.48
N ASP A 75 0.17 -3.11 2.07
CA ASP A 75 0.02 -1.85 1.33
C ASP A 75 1.01 -0.80 1.84
N VAL A 76 1.46 0.05 0.93
CA VAL A 76 2.29 1.22 1.23
C VAL A 76 1.68 2.44 0.58
N LYS A 77 1.13 3.29 1.45
CA LYS A 77 0.72 4.63 1.10
C LYS A 77 1.90 5.40 0.49
N PRO A 78 1.76 6.09 -0.66
CA PRO A 78 2.83 6.93 -1.21
C PRO A 78 3.19 8.09 -0.28
N GLY A 79 4.46 8.49 -0.29
CA GLY A 79 5.02 9.48 0.66
C GLY A 79 4.24 10.79 0.73
N LEU A 80 3.81 11.34 -0.41
CA LEU A 80 3.03 12.58 -0.51
C LEU A 80 1.75 12.55 0.35
N PHE A 81 1.13 11.37 0.48
CA PHE A 81 -0.14 11.22 1.20
C PHE A 81 0.05 10.78 2.66
N HIS A 82 1.28 10.56 3.13
CA HIS A 82 1.54 10.12 4.50
C HIS A 82 0.91 11.09 5.51
N GLY A 83 0.06 10.55 6.38
CA GLY A 83 -0.64 11.34 7.40
C GLY A 83 -1.69 12.31 6.85
N LYS A 84 -2.01 12.29 5.55
CA LYS A 84 -3.11 13.00 4.90
C LYS A 84 -4.26 12.02 4.68
N THR A 85 -5.31 12.09 5.49
CA THR A 85 -6.47 11.18 5.42
C THR A 85 -7.75 11.98 5.66
N VAL A 86 -8.91 11.45 5.25
CA VAL A 86 -10.20 12.10 5.49
C VAL A 86 -10.47 12.22 6.99
N ARG A 87 -10.20 11.16 7.77
CA ARG A 87 -10.33 11.17 9.24
C ARG A 87 -9.63 12.35 9.91
N LYS A 88 -8.42 12.67 9.45
CA LYS A 88 -7.63 13.78 10.03
C LYS A 88 -8.14 15.16 9.64
N ASN A 89 -8.94 15.24 8.58
CA ASN A 89 -9.45 16.49 8.03
C ASN A 89 -10.91 16.76 8.36
N ILE A 90 -11.58 15.86 9.07
CA ILE A 90 -12.91 16.09 9.67
C ILE A 90 -12.84 16.11 11.21
N SER A 91 -13.94 16.50 11.85
CA SER A 91 -14.03 16.59 13.31
C SER A 91 -13.98 15.22 13.96
N GLN A 92 -13.33 15.14 15.13
CA GLN A 92 -13.28 13.90 15.90
C GLN A 92 -14.67 13.43 16.34
N ASN A 93 -15.61 14.35 16.56
CA ASN A 93 -16.99 13.99 16.85
C ASN A 93 -17.62 13.25 15.65
N LEU A 94 -17.54 13.82 14.44
CA LEU A 94 -18.06 13.18 13.23
C LEU A 94 -17.41 11.81 12.99
N TRP A 95 -16.08 11.71 13.11
CA TRP A 95 -15.38 10.45 12.89
C TRP A 95 -15.64 9.41 13.98
N LEU A 96 -15.35 9.73 15.26
CA LEU A 96 -15.35 8.73 16.35
C LEU A 96 -16.74 8.43 16.89
N LYS A 97 -17.65 9.41 16.90
CA LYS A 97 -18.98 9.27 17.52
C LYS A 97 -20.08 8.97 16.52
N LYS A 98 -19.86 9.18 15.22
CA LYS A 98 -20.85 8.87 14.19
C LYS A 98 -20.35 7.80 13.22
N ILE A 99 -19.45 8.16 12.29
CA ILE A 99 -18.96 7.28 11.22
C ILE A 99 -18.43 5.96 11.78
N ARG A 100 -17.55 6.03 12.79
CA ARG A 100 -16.96 4.83 13.38
C ARG A 100 -18.00 3.88 14.00
N LEU A 101 -19.04 4.39 14.66
CA LEU A 101 -20.06 3.55 15.28
C LEU A 101 -20.89 2.82 14.22
N GLU A 102 -21.23 3.51 13.14
CA GLU A 102 -21.97 2.91 12.02
C GLU A 102 -21.14 1.82 11.33
N ILE A 103 -19.85 2.07 11.08
CA ILE A 103 -18.95 1.05 10.51
C ILE A 103 -18.76 -0.12 11.48
N LEU A 104 -18.62 0.12 12.78
CA LEU A 104 -18.54 -0.98 13.77
C LEU A 104 -19.79 -1.88 13.72
N SER A 105 -20.98 -1.29 13.65
CA SER A 105 -22.25 -2.01 13.58
C SER A 105 -22.39 -2.75 12.24
N LYS A 106 -22.07 -2.10 11.12
CA LYS A 106 -22.13 -2.68 9.77
C LYS A 106 -21.35 -3.99 9.64
N TYR A 107 -20.21 -4.08 10.33
CA TYR A 107 -19.33 -5.26 10.31
C TYR A 107 -19.56 -6.22 11.49
N ASP A 108 -20.67 -6.08 12.24
CA ASP A 108 -20.95 -6.91 13.44
C ASP A 108 -19.75 -6.98 14.41
N PHE A 109 -19.07 -5.84 14.59
CA PHE A 109 -17.87 -5.71 15.43
C PHE A 109 -16.80 -6.77 15.11
N LYS A 110 -16.66 -7.14 13.83
CA LYS A 110 -15.75 -8.17 13.36
C LYS A 110 -14.78 -7.61 12.34
N CYS A 111 -13.51 -7.98 12.45
CA CYS A 111 -12.54 -7.69 11.40
C CYS A 111 -12.98 -8.36 10.09
N SER A 112 -13.14 -7.57 9.03
CA SER A 112 -13.52 -8.04 7.70
C SER A 112 -12.50 -9.00 7.08
N ILE A 113 -11.21 -8.84 7.39
CA ILE A 113 -10.11 -9.63 6.82
C ILE A 113 -9.93 -10.95 7.57
N CYS A 114 -9.69 -10.89 8.88
CA CYS A 114 -9.31 -12.07 9.68
C CYS A 114 -10.45 -12.67 10.51
N GLY A 115 -11.61 -12.05 10.54
CA GLY A 115 -12.75 -12.51 11.35
C GLY A 115 -12.61 -12.26 12.86
N TYR A 116 -11.55 -11.60 13.34
CA TYR A 116 -11.39 -11.28 14.76
C TYR A 116 -12.57 -10.46 15.30
N LYS A 117 -13.26 -10.99 16.31
CA LYS A 117 -14.35 -10.34 17.04
C LYS A 117 -13.94 -10.19 18.52
N PRO A 118 -13.52 -9.00 18.97
CA PRO A 118 -13.17 -8.77 20.37
C PRO A 118 -14.41 -8.78 21.27
N VAL A 119 -14.20 -9.04 22.56
CA VAL A 119 -15.18 -8.73 23.60
C VAL A 119 -15.43 -7.22 23.66
N GLU A 120 -16.54 -6.81 24.27
CA GLU A 120 -16.99 -5.41 24.27
C GLU A 120 -15.94 -4.42 24.82
N SER A 121 -15.27 -4.77 25.91
CA SER A 121 -14.19 -3.97 26.52
C SER A 121 -12.96 -3.78 25.62
N GLU A 122 -12.82 -4.61 24.58
CA GLU A 122 -11.69 -4.62 23.66
C GLU A 122 -12.04 -4.11 22.25
N ARG A 123 -13.26 -3.61 22.02
CA ARG A 123 -13.68 -3.07 20.70
C ARG A 123 -12.77 -1.95 20.15
N LYS A 124 -11.97 -1.30 21.01
CA LYS A 124 -10.92 -0.36 20.59
C LYS A 124 -9.82 -0.99 19.72
N GLN A 125 -9.66 -2.31 19.75
CA GLN A 125 -8.70 -3.06 18.93
C GLN A 125 -9.12 -3.18 17.46
N LEU A 126 -10.37 -2.81 17.14
CA LEU A 126 -10.86 -2.68 15.77
C LEU A 126 -10.67 -1.25 15.29
N HIS A 127 -10.12 -1.09 14.10
CA HIS A 127 -9.82 0.16 13.46
C HIS A 127 -10.65 0.30 12.19
N VAL A 128 -11.18 1.50 11.96
CA VAL A 128 -11.78 1.85 10.67
C VAL A 128 -10.63 2.31 9.78
N HIS A 129 -10.34 1.52 8.76
CA HIS A 129 -9.30 1.78 7.77
C HIS A 129 -9.90 2.47 6.55
N GLU A 130 -9.19 3.47 6.03
CA GLU A 130 -9.57 4.22 4.82
C GLU A 130 -9.01 3.46 3.61
N ILE A 131 -9.89 2.98 2.73
CA ILE A 131 -9.48 2.40 1.44
C ILE A 131 -9.34 3.56 0.46
N GLU A 132 -8.12 3.81 0.00
CA GLU A 132 -7.76 4.97 -0.80
C GLU A 132 -7.13 4.61 -2.14
N SER A 133 -7.24 5.49 -3.12
CA SER A 133 -6.34 5.51 -4.29
C SER A 133 -5.73 6.88 -4.49
N TYR A 134 -4.58 6.91 -5.16
CA TYR A 134 -3.72 8.09 -5.19
C TYR A 134 -3.46 8.55 -6.61
N ASP A 135 -3.79 9.81 -6.89
CA ASP A 135 -3.32 10.53 -8.06
C ASP A 135 -2.19 11.46 -7.60
N ILE A 136 -0.95 10.97 -7.72
CA ILE A 136 0.25 11.69 -7.31
C ILE A 136 0.42 12.96 -8.15
N GLU A 137 0.08 12.90 -9.44
CA GLU A 137 0.23 14.01 -10.37
C GLU A 137 -0.68 15.17 -10.00
N ASN A 138 -1.91 14.93 -9.57
CA ASN A 138 -2.84 15.99 -9.16
C ASN A 138 -2.87 16.22 -7.64
N GLY A 139 -2.23 15.36 -6.86
CA GLY A 139 -2.28 15.43 -5.39
C GLY A 139 -3.66 15.03 -4.84
N ILE A 140 -4.38 14.15 -5.52
CA ILE A 140 -5.74 13.73 -5.12
C ILE A 140 -5.66 12.38 -4.38
N CYS A 141 -6.20 12.37 -3.16
CA CYS A 141 -6.46 11.17 -2.38
C CYS A 141 -7.94 10.82 -2.50
N GLU A 142 -8.26 9.80 -3.28
CA GLU A 142 -9.63 9.35 -3.46
C GLU A 142 -9.98 8.30 -2.39
N LEU A 143 -10.93 8.63 -1.51
CA LEU A 143 -11.49 7.68 -0.55
C LEU A 143 -12.54 6.82 -1.27
N LYS A 144 -12.23 5.54 -1.42
CA LYS A 144 -13.03 4.53 -2.13
C LYS A 144 -13.87 3.66 -1.21
N GLY A 145 -13.54 3.63 0.08
CA GLY A 145 -14.29 2.84 1.04
C GLY A 145 -13.77 2.97 2.45
N LEU A 146 -14.51 2.37 3.38
CA LEU A 146 -14.08 2.14 4.75
C LEU A 146 -14.19 0.67 5.07
N GLU A 147 -13.18 0.15 5.76
CA GLU A 147 -13.13 -1.23 6.20
C GLU A 147 -12.91 -1.31 7.71
N LEU A 148 -13.53 -2.29 8.38
CA LEU A 148 -13.28 -2.54 9.78
C LEU A 148 -12.26 -3.67 9.95
N ILE A 149 -11.07 -3.34 10.47
CA ILE A 149 -9.97 -4.31 10.59
C ILE A 149 -9.36 -4.32 12.00
N CYS A 150 -8.80 -5.45 12.43
CA CYS A 150 -8.12 -5.52 13.72
C CYS A 150 -6.75 -4.82 13.68
N ARG A 151 -6.16 -4.52 14.85
CA ARG A 151 -4.84 -3.89 14.93
C ARG A 151 -3.73 -4.65 14.19
N PHE A 152 -3.80 -5.97 14.11
CA PHE A 152 -2.79 -6.79 13.43
C PHE A 152 -2.92 -6.66 11.91
N CYS A 153 -4.12 -6.83 11.35
CA CYS A 153 -4.39 -6.56 9.94
C CYS A 153 -4.02 -5.11 9.57
N HIS A 154 -4.40 -4.13 10.40
CA HIS A 154 -4.10 -2.72 10.15
C HIS A 154 -2.60 -2.42 10.06
N SER A 155 -1.77 -3.16 10.77
CA SER A 155 -0.32 -2.97 10.77
C SER A 155 0.31 -3.26 9.40
N PHE A 156 -0.32 -4.10 8.56
CA PHE A 156 0.17 -4.43 7.21
C PHE A 156 -0.23 -3.41 6.14
N HIS A 157 -1.28 -2.63 6.36
CA HIS A 157 -1.59 -1.45 5.52
C HIS A 157 -0.68 -0.25 5.82
N HIS A 158 0.04 -0.30 6.95
CA HIS A 158 0.98 0.72 7.38
C HIS A 158 2.36 0.10 7.67
N ILE A 159 2.76 -0.88 6.86
CA ILE A 159 3.91 -1.75 7.13
C ILE A 159 5.22 -0.97 7.34
N ALA A 160 5.43 0.12 6.59
CA ALA A 160 6.63 0.95 6.72
C ALA A 160 6.75 1.57 8.11
N ARG A 161 5.65 2.12 8.64
CA ARG A 161 5.58 2.64 10.02
C ARG A 161 5.66 1.52 11.05
N THR A 162 5.02 0.39 10.78
CA THR A 162 5.05 -0.77 11.69
C THR A 162 6.49 -1.24 11.90
N TYR A 163 7.27 -1.42 10.83
CA TYR A 163 8.69 -1.77 10.93
C TYR A 163 9.55 -0.73 11.67
N SER A 164 9.16 0.55 11.66
CA SER A 164 9.93 1.61 12.33
C SER A 164 9.69 1.69 13.84
N ILE A 165 8.60 1.11 14.35
CA ILE A 165 8.22 1.22 15.78
C ILE A 165 8.09 -0.13 16.49
N ALA A 166 7.87 -1.22 15.76
CA ALA A 166 7.68 -2.53 16.35
C ALA A 166 9.01 -3.15 16.76
N THR A 167 9.02 -3.83 17.90
CA THR A 167 10.15 -4.69 18.30
C THR A 167 10.20 -5.93 17.41
N LYS A 168 11.34 -6.64 17.42
CA LYS A 168 11.49 -7.91 16.69
C LYS A 168 10.40 -8.91 17.11
N ALA A 169 10.11 -9.03 18.40
CA ALA A 169 9.08 -9.94 18.91
C ALA A 169 7.68 -9.55 18.40
N GLN A 170 7.34 -8.26 18.42
CA GLN A 170 6.06 -7.77 17.88
C GLN A 170 5.94 -8.02 16.37
N MET A 171 7.03 -7.86 15.61
CA MET A 171 7.03 -8.19 14.19
C MET A 171 6.82 -9.68 13.96
N GLU A 172 7.41 -10.56 14.77
CA GLU A 172 7.18 -12.01 14.67
C GLU A 172 5.72 -12.39 14.93
N GLU A 173 5.06 -11.75 15.89
CA GLU A 173 3.62 -11.93 16.14
C GLU A 173 2.78 -11.50 14.94
N LEU A 174 3.10 -10.35 14.35
CA LEU A 174 2.41 -9.85 13.15
C LEU A 174 2.60 -10.79 11.97
N ILE A 175 3.83 -11.26 11.74
CA ILE A 175 4.14 -12.22 10.65
C ILE A 175 3.36 -13.52 10.86
N SER A 176 3.32 -14.04 12.09
CA SER A 176 2.52 -15.22 12.43
C SER A 176 1.03 -15.03 12.12
N HIS A 177 0.49 -13.84 12.46
CA HIS A 177 -0.87 -13.48 12.09
C HIS A 177 -1.06 -13.46 10.56
N PHE A 178 -0.17 -12.81 9.82
CA PHE A 178 -0.22 -12.76 8.36
C PHE A 178 -0.22 -14.14 7.71
N THR A 179 0.72 -15.00 8.11
CA THR A 179 0.85 -16.37 7.59
C THR A 179 -0.40 -17.20 7.89
N LYS A 180 -0.99 -17.04 9.09
CA LYS A 180 -2.20 -17.77 9.47
C LYS A 180 -3.41 -17.36 8.63
N ILE A 181 -3.62 -16.05 8.43
CA ILE A 181 -4.79 -15.54 7.69
C ILE A 181 -4.69 -15.88 6.20
N ASN A 182 -3.49 -15.83 5.65
CA ASN A 182 -3.25 -16.11 4.25
C ASN A 182 -2.99 -17.58 3.92
N GLU A 183 -2.85 -18.44 4.93
CA GLU A 183 -2.55 -19.88 4.74
C GLU A 183 -1.24 -20.11 3.95
N ILE A 184 -0.23 -19.27 4.17
CA ILE A 184 1.09 -19.36 3.52
C ILE A 184 2.22 -19.60 4.54
N GLY A 185 3.35 -20.12 4.05
CA GLY A 185 4.56 -20.28 4.86
C GLY A 185 5.27 -18.95 5.18
N ARG A 186 6.12 -18.95 6.22
CA ARG A 186 6.97 -17.79 6.57
C ARG A 186 7.92 -17.38 5.44
N GLU A 187 8.50 -18.35 4.74
CA GLU A 187 9.36 -18.09 3.57
C GLU A 187 8.59 -17.38 2.45
N GLU A 188 7.33 -17.74 2.24
CA GLU A 188 6.48 -17.11 1.23
C GLU A 188 6.10 -15.68 1.62
N TYR A 189 5.85 -15.41 2.92
CA TYR A 189 5.70 -14.03 3.41
C TYR A 189 6.95 -13.20 3.10
N HIS A 190 8.14 -13.73 3.40
CA HIS A 190 9.38 -13.01 3.14
C HIS A 190 9.62 -12.78 1.65
N ASP A 191 9.29 -13.74 0.79
CA ASP A 191 9.37 -13.57 -0.65
C ASP A 191 8.41 -12.50 -1.16
N TYR A 192 7.13 -12.57 -0.77
CA TYR A 192 6.12 -11.57 -1.10
C TYR A 192 6.55 -10.15 -0.67
N PHE A 193 7.04 -10.02 0.56
CA PHE A 193 7.49 -8.73 1.08
C PHE A 193 8.73 -8.19 0.36
N ARG A 194 9.65 -9.06 -0.09
CA ARG A 194 10.79 -8.66 -0.94
C ARG A 194 10.31 -8.18 -2.31
N LEU A 195 9.37 -8.88 -2.93
CA LEU A 195 8.78 -8.52 -4.23
C LEU A 195 8.10 -7.15 -4.18
N LEU A 196 7.27 -6.90 -3.15
CA LEU A 196 6.62 -5.59 -2.97
C LEU A 196 7.62 -4.45 -2.78
N LYS A 197 8.67 -4.67 -1.97
CA LYS A 197 9.75 -3.69 -1.80
C LYS A 197 10.47 -3.37 -3.11
N HIS A 198 10.60 -4.35 -4.00
CA HIS A 198 11.17 -4.16 -5.32
C HIS A 198 10.22 -3.36 -6.23
N ALA A 199 8.93 -3.73 -6.26
CA ALA A 199 7.90 -3.03 -7.02
C ALA A 199 7.80 -1.54 -6.65
N TRP A 200 7.72 -1.21 -5.36
CA TRP A 200 7.64 0.17 -4.89
C TRP A 200 8.85 1.02 -5.29
N ARG A 201 10.04 0.41 -5.44
CA ARG A 201 11.21 1.12 -5.95
C ARG A 201 11.12 1.37 -7.44
N ASN A 202 10.75 0.36 -8.22
CA ASN A 202 10.63 0.54 -9.66
C ASN A 202 9.57 1.60 -10.00
N GLU A 203 8.47 1.65 -9.26
CA GLU A 203 7.47 2.72 -9.38
C GLU A 203 8.04 4.08 -8.98
N SER A 204 8.81 4.16 -7.90
CA SER A 204 9.49 5.41 -7.49
C SER A 204 10.50 5.88 -8.54
N ASP A 205 11.33 4.97 -9.06
CA ASP A 205 12.33 5.25 -10.08
C ASP A 205 11.68 5.63 -11.43
N ASN A 206 10.57 5.00 -11.79
CA ASN A 206 9.80 5.34 -12.99
C ASN A 206 9.11 6.70 -12.85
N ALA A 207 8.56 7.03 -11.67
CA ALA A 207 8.01 8.36 -11.39
C ALA A 207 9.07 9.46 -11.47
N ILE A 208 10.31 9.18 -11.07
CA ILE A 208 11.45 10.09 -11.23
C ILE A 208 11.82 10.27 -12.71
N LYS A 209 11.76 9.20 -13.51
CA LYS A 209 12.08 9.24 -14.96
C LYS A 209 10.99 9.87 -15.82
N SER A 210 9.73 9.82 -15.40
CA SER A 210 8.59 10.33 -16.18
C SER A 210 8.39 11.85 -16.11
N ASN A 211 9.36 12.61 -15.57
CA ASN A 211 9.25 14.06 -15.34
C ASN A 211 8.02 14.49 -14.49
N VAL A 212 7.40 13.56 -13.76
CA VAL A 212 6.41 13.92 -12.74
C VAL A 212 7.15 14.71 -11.67
N LYS A 213 6.95 16.03 -11.65
CA LYS A 213 7.59 16.93 -10.69
C LYS A 213 7.05 16.62 -9.30
N TYR A 214 7.72 15.70 -8.59
CA TYR A 214 7.41 15.38 -7.21
C TYR A 214 7.60 16.63 -6.36
N ASP A 215 6.50 17.20 -5.92
CA ASP A 215 6.49 18.32 -4.98
C ASP A 215 6.04 17.79 -3.61
N PRO A 216 6.97 17.64 -2.63
CA PRO A 216 6.62 17.18 -1.29
C PRO A 216 5.72 18.18 -0.53
N HIS A 217 5.61 19.42 -1.01
CA HIS A 217 4.73 20.46 -0.48
C HIS A 217 3.39 20.54 -1.20
N LYS A 218 3.15 19.67 -2.19
CA LYS A 218 1.91 19.66 -2.94
C LYS A 218 0.72 19.51 -2.01
N LYS A 219 -0.25 20.43 -2.18
CA LYS A 219 -1.49 20.39 -1.42
C LYS A 219 -2.28 19.15 -1.81
N VAL A 220 -2.53 18.28 -0.84
CA VAL A 220 -3.38 17.09 -1.02
C VAL A 220 -4.85 17.48 -0.86
N ARG A 221 -5.68 17.12 -1.84
CA ARG A 221 -7.15 17.21 -1.78
C ARG A 221 -7.78 15.82 -1.75
N PHE A 222 -9.03 15.74 -1.33
CA PHE A 222 -9.75 14.50 -1.10
C PHE A 222 -10.98 14.40 -2.00
N LYS A 223 -11.08 13.29 -2.73
CA LYS A 223 -12.27 12.91 -3.49
C LYS A 223 -13.00 11.80 -2.73
N ILE A 224 -14.34 11.85 -2.68
CA ILE A 224 -15.16 10.83 -1.99
C ILE A 224 -16.02 10.10 -3.02
N SER A 225 -15.61 8.88 -3.38
CA SER A 225 -16.18 8.10 -4.50
C SER A 225 -17.16 7.01 -4.09
N PHE A 226 -17.46 6.89 -2.80
CA PHE A 226 -18.44 5.93 -2.29
C PHE A 226 -19.39 6.61 -1.29
N ASP A 227 -20.46 5.90 -0.95
CA ASP A 227 -21.43 6.36 0.03
C ASP A 227 -20.91 6.12 1.45
N ILE A 228 -20.14 7.09 1.95
CA ILE A 228 -19.67 7.12 3.35
C ILE A 228 -20.82 7.56 4.27
N PRO A 229 -20.95 6.97 5.46
CA PRO A 229 -21.81 7.52 6.50
C PRO A 229 -21.62 9.02 6.69
N TYR A 230 -22.73 9.77 6.71
CA TYR A 230 -22.73 11.23 6.85
C TYR A 230 -21.94 11.96 5.75
N ARG A 231 -22.01 11.47 4.51
CA ARG A 231 -21.30 12.00 3.34
C ARG A 231 -21.32 13.51 3.21
N ASP A 232 -22.48 14.14 3.32
CA ASP A 232 -22.60 15.59 3.15
C ASP A 232 -21.85 16.38 4.23
N GLN A 233 -21.90 15.93 5.49
CA GLN A 233 -21.13 16.54 6.59
C GLN A 233 -19.62 16.36 6.40
N VAL A 234 -19.19 15.22 5.86
CA VAL A 234 -17.77 14.98 5.51
C VAL A 234 -17.34 15.96 4.44
N ILE A 235 -18.09 16.06 3.34
CA ILE A 235 -17.80 16.95 2.22
C ILE A 235 -17.79 18.42 2.66
N GLU A 236 -18.78 18.84 3.45
CA GLU A 236 -18.88 20.21 3.96
C GLU A 236 -17.63 20.60 4.77
N GLN A 237 -17.15 19.71 5.64
CA GLN A 237 -15.94 19.97 6.44
C GLN A 237 -14.66 19.99 5.60
N LEU A 238 -14.58 19.17 4.56
CA LEU A 238 -13.46 19.20 3.61
C LEU A 238 -13.49 20.47 2.77
N LYS A 239 -14.66 20.91 2.29
CA LYS A 239 -14.86 22.18 1.56
C LYS A 239 -14.46 23.38 2.40
N LYS A 240 -14.85 23.42 3.68
CA LYS A 240 -14.45 24.49 4.63
C LYS A 240 -12.94 24.64 4.80
N LYS A 241 -12.16 23.61 4.48
CA LYS A 241 -10.69 23.61 4.53
C LYS A 241 -10.04 23.76 3.16
N ASP A 242 -10.82 23.93 2.10
CA ASP A 242 -10.36 23.88 0.71
C ASP A 242 -9.58 22.58 0.42
N LEU A 243 -10.10 21.45 0.91
CA LEU A 243 -9.51 20.12 0.76
C LEU A 243 -10.41 19.15 0.00
N TYR A 244 -11.60 19.56 -0.44
CA TYR A 244 -12.48 18.71 -1.22
C TYR A 244 -12.20 18.86 -2.71
N GLU A 245 -12.01 17.74 -3.40
CA GLU A 245 -11.96 17.67 -4.86
C GLU A 245 -13.38 17.35 -5.36
N ASN A 246 -13.94 18.24 -6.17
CA ASN A 246 -15.23 17.98 -6.82
C ASN A 246 -15.07 16.84 -7.82
N ASN A 247 -16.09 15.98 -7.94
CA ASN A 247 -16.13 15.01 -9.02
C ASN A 247 -16.24 15.78 -10.35
N GLY A 248 -15.13 15.95 -11.08
CA GLY A 248 -15.11 16.53 -12.42
C GLY A 248 -15.76 15.62 -13.47
N GLY A 249 -17.05 15.29 -13.30
CA GLY A 249 -17.87 14.55 -14.25
C GLY A 249 -19.27 15.15 -14.32
N LEU A 250 -19.47 16.04 -15.30
CA LEU A 250 -20.75 16.49 -15.86
C LEU A 250 -21.85 16.89 -14.85
N GLU A 251 -21.67 18.00 -14.14
CA GLU A 251 -22.80 18.91 -13.96
C GLU A 251 -22.75 19.89 -15.14
N GLN A 252 -23.40 19.52 -16.25
CA GLN A 252 -23.90 20.57 -17.14
C GLN A 252 -24.88 21.40 -16.29
N PRO A 253 -24.76 22.73 -16.25
CA PRO A 253 -25.82 23.55 -15.69
C PRO A 253 -27.09 23.22 -16.45
N LEU A 254 -28.14 22.81 -15.75
CA LEU A 254 -29.49 22.93 -16.28
C LEU A 254 -29.66 24.43 -16.56
N GLU A 255 -29.54 24.81 -17.83
CA GLU A 255 -29.92 26.13 -18.29
C GLU A 255 -31.34 26.38 -17.83
N GLN A 256 -31.49 27.44 -17.04
CA GLN A 256 -32.77 28.02 -16.69
C GLN A 256 -33.37 28.59 -17.97
N GLU A 257 -34.17 27.81 -18.68
CA GLU A 257 -35.15 28.37 -19.61
C GLU A 257 -36.34 28.89 -18.79
N GLU A 258 -36.22 30.11 -18.30
CA GLU A 258 -37.38 30.99 -18.11
C GLU A 258 -37.20 32.27 -18.91
N LYS A 259 -38.14 32.46 -19.86
CA LYS A 259 -38.64 33.71 -20.47
C LYS A 259 -37.75 34.27 -21.61
N LEU A 260 -38.27 34.60 -22.80
CA LEU A 260 -39.40 35.49 -23.10
C LEU A 260 -39.68 35.52 -24.63
N SER A 261 -40.84 36.08 -25.00
CA SER A 261 -41.43 36.36 -26.34
C SER A 261 -42.42 35.29 -26.79
N MET A 262 -43.75 35.49 -26.83
CA MET A 262 -44.54 36.65 -27.25
C MET A 262 -44.03 37.27 -28.55
N THR A 263 -44.41 36.63 -29.67
CA THR A 263 -45.15 37.21 -30.79
C THR A 263 -45.84 36.09 -31.55
#